data_AF-A0A429PAQ9-F1
#
_entry.id   AF-A0A429PAQ9-F1
#
_cell.length_a   1.000
_cell.length_b   1.000
_cell.length_c   1.000
_cell.angle_alpha   90.00
_cell.angle_beta   90.00
_cell.angle_gamma   90.00
#
_symmetry.space_group_name_H-M   'P 1'
#
loop_
_entity.id
_entity.type
_entity.pdbx_description
1 polymer ?
#
loop_
_entity_poly.entity_id
_entity_poly.type
_entity_poly.pdbx_seq_one_letter_code
_entity_poly.pdbx_strand_id
1 'polypeptide(L)'
;RPATPRPALRTLALAGVLSGMTLSALPPAAVAAARAPETYTLTIRHLDRQGTATDAYLTHVTGVSGPGASEEVSPHDASGTVTVRLPKGRYLLDSTLSGPEEGSGTDWIVQPRLDLDRDTTVTVDARTTAPVDVRPQDPDARFLSRLGVVEVTHDGTTRSANVMAGPDLRVAHLGPDAEPDSVKEWFDTYWEGGTNDYALGYSFTSARALTGLVRHPSAASLATVEIRRAAPEGGTGNAFVSVQPSAGPTVGLVQPLRPLGTATVLVTPERGRWNVEYEGPAASGATPNRYAENGFAVRAGATTTHTFDNAVFGPALATAPGSRPAGVRDGAGLSLDVPLLADGEGHAPSAPRFRSATTTLHRDGVLVGTRRGAPGRAAFTTTPGAASYRLTATATRGDGTAPGGRVTAAWTFTSAATTRPTALPLSTVRFAPALGLDGTAPAGDRVHVPVTVQGAAAGSGVRSLTVSVSTDGGATWTRVPVADGRAAFRNPAAGRSVSLRAELTDTKGNTLTQTLTDAYRTR
;
A
#
# COMPACT_ATOMS: atom_id res chain seq x y z
N ARG A 1 19.54 -15.42 -42.97
CA ARG A 1 19.77 -16.67 -42.19
C ARG A 1 21.28 -16.80 -42.03
N PRO A 2 21.85 -16.89 -40.81
CA PRO A 2 21.28 -16.50 -39.50
C PRO A 2 21.13 -14.94 -39.45
N ALA A 3 21.44 -14.11 -38.44
CA ALA A 3 21.92 -14.30 -37.06
C ALA A 3 21.54 -13.13 -36.12
N THR A 4 21.16 -13.51 -34.90
CA THR A 4 21.18 -12.83 -33.58
C THR A 4 21.35 -13.97 -32.54
N PRO A 5 21.63 -13.79 -31.23
CA PRO A 5 21.44 -12.62 -30.34
C PRO A 5 22.73 -12.30 -29.50
N ARG A 6 22.77 -11.62 -28.34
CA ARG A 6 21.80 -11.13 -27.31
C ARG A 6 22.24 -9.74 -26.76
N PRO A 7 21.38 -8.99 -26.04
CA PRO A 7 21.66 -7.63 -25.60
C PRO A 7 22.25 -7.53 -24.19
N ALA A 8 22.94 -6.41 -23.91
CA ALA A 8 23.31 -5.98 -22.57
C ALA A 8 23.04 -4.46 -22.42
N LEU A 9 21.88 -4.11 -21.87
CA LEU A 9 21.52 -2.75 -21.48
C LEU A 9 20.49 -2.83 -20.33
N ARG A 10 21.00 -2.97 -19.10
CA ARG A 10 20.25 -2.78 -17.85
C ARG A 10 20.73 -1.47 -17.22
N THR A 11 19.95 -0.41 -17.37
CA THR A 11 20.17 0.88 -16.72
C THR A 11 18.83 1.59 -16.58
N LEU A 12 18.71 2.51 -15.62
CA LEU A 12 17.54 3.36 -15.35
C LEU A 12 16.28 2.64 -14.82
N ALA A 13 16.28 2.40 -13.51
CA ALA A 13 15.32 3.09 -12.66
C ALA A 13 16.12 3.79 -11.55
N LEU A 14 16.04 5.12 -11.45
CA LEU A 14 16.81 5.88 -10.47
C LEU A 14 16.03 5.87 -9.14
N ALA A 15 16.39 4.96 -8.24
CA ALA A 15 15.83 4.91 -6.89
C ALA A 15 16.40 6.08 -6.07
N GLY A 16 15.67 7.20 -6.04
CA GLY A 16 15.99 8.37 -5.22
C GLY A 16 15.72 8.12 -3.73
N VAL A 17 16.39 7.12 -3.15
CA VAL A 17 16.37 6.86 -1.72
C VAL A 17 17.42 7.74 -1.06
N LEU A 18 16.97 8.72 -0.27
CA LEU A 18 17.82 9.49 0.60
C LEU A 18 18.17 8.65 1.83
N SER A 19 19.42 8.19 1.91
CA SER A 19 20.02 7.85 3.20
C SER A 19 20.08 9.13 4.04
N GLY A 20 19.42 9.13 5.20
CA GLY A 20 19.43 10.28 6.12
C GLY A 20 18.56 11.46 5.70
N MET A 21 17.23 11.28 5.63
CA MET A 21 16.28 12.41 5.73
C MET A 21 15.16 12.13 6.71
N THR A 22 15.08 12.92 7.78
CA THR A 22 13.94 12.91 8.70
C THR A 22 12.78 13.76 8.16
N LEU A 23 11.55 13.39 8.52
CA LEU A 23 10.32 14.09 8.11
C LEU A 23 9.75 14.89 9.28
N SER A 24 10.16 16.15 9.39
CA SER A 24 9.72 17.09 10.44
C SER A 24 8.73 18.13 9.92
N ALA A 25 7.68 18.41 10.68
CA ALA A 25 6.69 19.46 10.37
C ALA A 25 6.98 20.75 11.17
N LEU A 26 6.93 21.90 10.50
CA LEU A 26 7.29 23.20 11.07
C LEU A 26 6.12 23.88 11.81
N PRO A 27 6.30 24.32 13.08
CA PRO A 27 5.41 25.28 13.74
C PRO A 27 5.73 26.73 13.33
N PRO A 28 4.80 27.69 13.51
CA PRO A 28 5.02 29.09 13.17
C PRO A 28 5.98 29.78 14.15
N ALA A 29 6.83 30.68 13.62
CA ALA A 29 7.84 31.38 14.39
C ALA A 29 7.28 32.53 15.26
N ALA A 30 7.71 32.59 16.52
CA ALA A 30 7.51 33.72 17.41
C ALA A 30 8.89 34.29 17.82
N VAL A 31 9.16 35.56 17.49
CA VAL A 31 10.48 36.16 17.69
C VAL A 31 10.57 36.82 19.08
N ALA A 32 10.91 36.01 20.08
CA ALA A 32 11.41 36.52 21.36
C ALA A 32 12.95 36.47 21.38
N ALA A 33 13.60 37.45 22.00
CA ALA A 33 15.05 37.46 22.19
C ALA A 33 15.47 36.43 23.26
N ALA A 34 15.46 35.15 22.88
CA ALA A 34 15.85 34.06 23.75
C ALA A 34 17.32 34.18 24.16
N ARG A 35 17.59 34.01 25.45
CA ARG A 35 18.95 33.78 25.96
C ARG A 35 19.51 32.54 25.27
N ALA A 36 20.71 32.62 24.71
CA ALA A 36 21.36 31.48 24.05
C ALA A 36 21.33 30.26 24.98
N PRO A 37 20.91 29.08 24.49
CA PRO A 37 20.74 27.91 25.35
C PRO A 37 22.07 27.46 25.95
N GLU A 38 21.99 26.81 27.11
CA GLU A 38 23.13 26.11 27.69
C GLU A 38 23.60 25.04 26.68
N THR A 39 24.90 25.03 26.35
CA THR A 39 25.48 24.15 25.32
C THR A 39 26.69 23.39 25.86
N TYR A 40 26.77 22.11 25.52
CA TYR A 40 27.79 21.18 25.98
C TYR A 40 28.55 20.53 24.83
N THR A 41 29.73 20.02 25.17
CA THR A 41 30.65 19.33 24.28
C THR A 41 30.27 17.85 24.19
N LEU A 42 29.88 17.37 23.01
CA LEU A 42 29.71 15.95 22.71
C LEU A 42 30.91 15.46 21.89
N THR A 43 31.77 14.64 22.50
CA THR A 43 32.87 13.96 21.81
C THR A 43 32.46 12.53 21.49
N ILE A 44 32.60 12.11 20.23
CA ILE A 44 32.21 10.79 19.74
C ILE A 44 33.44 10.09 19.16
N ARG A 45 33.80 8.95 19.74
CA ARG A 45 34.92 8.10 19.32
C ARG A 45 34.39 6.88 18.57
N HIS A 46 34.95 6.55 17.42
CA HIS A 46 34.53 5.45 16.56
C HIS A 46 35.64 4.40 16.48
N LEU A 47 35.37 3.17 16.92
CA LEU A 47 36.31 2.06 16.93
C LEU A 47 35.84 0.93 16.01
N ASP A 48 36.74 0.45 15.16
CA ASP A 48 36.53 -0.68 14.25
C ASP A 48 36.44 -2.03 14.99
N ARG A 49 36.27 -3.14 14.24
CA ARG A 49 36.19 -4.50 14.80
C ARG A 49 37.52 -4.98 15.42
N GLN A 50 38.62 -4.28 15.21
CA GLN A 50 39.94 -4.52 15.75
C GLN A 50 40.18 -3.67 17.04
N GLY A 51 39.38 -2.63 17.25
CA GLY A 51 39.50 -1.66 18.34
C GLY A 51 40.35 -0.43 17.99
N THR A 52 40.66 -0.23 16.71
CA THR A 52 41.37 0.94 16.17
C THR A 52 40.41 2.09 15.93
N ALA A 53 40.87 3.33 16.08
CA ALA A 53 40.11 4.49 15.62
C ALA A 53 39.99 4.46 14.09
N THR A 54 38.79 4.76 13.57
CA THR A 54 38.48 4.68 12.13
C THR A 54 37.77 5.93 11.63
N ASP A 55 38.05 6.34 10.39
CA ASP A 55 37.37 7.40 9.64
C ASP A 55 36.17 6.89 8.81
N ALA A 56 36.04 5.57 8.64
CA ALA A 56 35.05 4.90 7.81
C ALA A 56 33.67 4.79 8.50
N TYR A 57 33.13 5.93 8.95
CA TYR A 57 31.84 6.01 9.62
C TYR A 57 30.95 7.14 9.09
N LEU A 58 29.64 6.96 9.24
CA LEU A 58 28.63 8.00 9.17
C LEU A 58 27.79 7.97 10.44
N THR A 59 27.77 9.08 11.18
CA THR A 59 27.08 9.25 12.46
C THR A 59 26.07 10.38 12.35
N HIS A 60 24.86 10.20 12.87
CA HIS A 60 23.86 11.26 13.06
C HIS A 60 23.60 11.48 14.54
N VAL A 61 23.33 12.74 14.91
CA VAL A 61 22.82 13.11 16.23
C VAL A 61 21.61 14.01 16.02
N THR A 62 20.43 13.51 16.38
CA THR A 62 19.13 14.15 16.11
C THR A 62 18.43 14.49 17.41
N GLY A 63 18.04 15.75 17.57
CA GLY A 63 17.35 16.28 18.74
C GLY A 63 15.96 15.67 18.92
N VAL A 64 15.64 15.30 20.17
CA VAL A 64 14.36 14.68 20.56
C VAL A 64 13.57 15.60 21.50
N SER A 65 14.21 16.14 22.55
CA SER A 65 13.55 17.04 23.51
C SER A 65 14.52 18.05 24.15
N GLY A 66 13.95 19.07 24.81
CA GLY A 66 14.70 20.19 25.39
C GLY A 66 15.13 21.24 24.35
N PRO A 67 15.98 22.22 24.75
CA PRO A 67 16.52 23.24 23.84
C PRO A 67 17.15 22.71 22.54
N GLY A 68 17.68 21.48 22.56
CA GLY A 68 18.25 20.81 21.38
C GLY A 68 17.28 20.12 20.43
N ALA A 69 15.96 20.13 20.67
CA ALA A 69 14.99 19.28 19.95
C ALA A 69 14.88 19.51 18.42
N SER A 70 15.41 20.63 17.92
CA SER A 70 15.43 21.01 16.49
C SER A 70 16.78 20.79 15.81
N GLU A 71 17.80 20.29 16.53
CA GLU A 71 19.14 20.05 15.99
C GLU A 71 19.20 18.73 15.24
N GLU A 72 19.92 18.72 14.11
CA GLU A 72 20.18 17.51 13.32
C GLU A 72 21.58 17.67 12.69
N VAL A 73 22.55 16.89 13.16
CA VAL A 73 23.96 17.02 12.76
C VAL A 73 24.58 15.67 12.38
N SER A 74 25.43 15.69 11.36
CA SER A 74 26.24 14.54 10.93
C SER A 74 27.74 14.80 11.16
N PRO A 75 28.23 14.72 12.41
CA PRO A 75 29.62 15.07 12.73
C PRO A 75 30.59 14.01 12.22
N HIS A 76 31.61 14.43 11.47
CA HIS A 76 32.71 13.59 10.99
C HIS A 76 34.07 14.25 11.26
N ASP A 77 35.07 13.42 11.54
CA ASP A 77 36.49 13.74 11.64
C ASP A 77 37.33 12.48 11.35
N ALA A 78 38.37 12.62 10.52
CA ALA A 78 39.19 11.51 10.02
C ALA A 78 40.16 10.91 11.06
N SER A 79 40.25 11.46 12.28
CA SER A 79 40.92 10.80 13.41
C SER A 79 40.08 9.71 14.08
N GLY A 80 38.82 9.52 13.65
CA GLY A 80 37.84 8.69 14.33
C GLY A 80 37.28 9.30 15.62
N THR A 81 37.76 10.47 16.05
CA THR A 81 37.25 11.20 17.22
C THR A 81 36.77 12.59 16.82
N VAL A 82 35.46 12.72 16.58
CA VAL A 82 34.84 14.03 16.30
C VAL A 82 34.31 14.66 17.57
N THR A 83 34.23 15.99 17.61
CA THR A 83 33.60 16.75 18.69
C THR A 83 32.66 17.80 18.12
N VAL A 84 31.42 17.83 18.64
CA VAL A 84 30.39 18.80 18.28
C VAL A 84 29.87 19.48 19.55
N ARG A 85 29.50 20.77 19.46
CA ARG A 85 28.90 21.51 20.58
C ARG A 85 27.42 21.70 20.32
N LEU A 86 26.59 21.15 21.18
CA LEU A 86 25.12 21.10 21.02
C LEU A 86 24.40 21.71 22.23
N PRO A 87 23.18 22.24 22.06
CA PRO A 87 22.33 22.64 23.18
C PRO A 87 22.00 21.47 24.12
N LYS A 88 21.72 21.80 25.37
CA LYS A 88 21.14 20.88 26.36
C LYS A 88 19.85 20.25 25.83
N GLY A 89 19.71 18.94 25.98
CA GLY A 89 18.54 18.21 25.49
C GLY A 89 18.74 16.70 25.47
N ARG A 90 17.71 15.98 25.01
CA ARG A 90 17.81 14.56 24.66
C ARG A 90 18.01 14.41 23.16
N TYR A 91 18.88 13.49 22.79
CA TYR A 91 19.21 13.14 21.42
C TYR A 91 19.04 11.63 21.17
N LEU A 92 18.68 11.31 19.94
CA LEU A 92 18.95 10.01 19.31
C LEU A 92 20.32 10.12 18.64
N LEU A 93 21.20 9.15 18.86
CA LEU A 93 22.46 9.00 18.12
C LEU A 93 22.44 7.65 17.41
N ASP A 94 22.79 7.65 16.13
CA ASP A 94 23.05 6.43 15.37
C ASP A 94 24.36 6.56 14.59
N SER A 95 25.06 5.44 14.41
CA SER A 95 26.34 5.41 13.70
C SER A 95 26.47 4.13 12.90
N THR A 96 26.78 4.29 11.61
CA THR A 96 27.16 3.19 10.71
C THR A 96 28.66 3.21 10.50
N LEU A 97 29.35 2.16 10.95
CA LEU A 97 30.75 1.90 10.64
C LEU A 97 30.81 0.92 9.47
N SER A 98 31.64 1.22 8.48
CA SER A 98 31.96 0.33 7.36
C SER A 98 33.41 -0.12 7.48
N GLY A 99 33.72 -1.35 7.08
CA GLY A 99 35.13 -1.74 6.93
C GLY A 99 35.78 -1.07 5.72
N PRO A 100 37.12 -1.08 5.63
CA PRO A 100 37.88 -0.31 4.64
C PRO A 100 37.77 -0.84 3.20
N GLU A 101 37.29 -2.07 3.01
CA GLU A 101 37.11 -2.70 1.70
C GLU A 101 35.63 -2.88 1.35
N GLU A 102 35.27 -2.71 0.08
CA GLU A 102 33.92 -2.95 -0.43
C GLU A 102 33.50 -4.40 -0.16
N GLY A 103 32.44 -4.59 0.63
CA GLY A 103 32.00 -5.92 1.09
C GLY A 103 32.42 -6.32 2.51
N SER A 104 33.13 -5.47 3.26
CA SER A 104 33.50 -5.73 4.67
C SER A 104 32.32 -5.90 5.66
N GLY A 105 31.09 -5.66 5.20
CA GLY A 105 29.89 -5.56 6.03
C GLY A 105 29.74 -4.21 6.74
N THR A 106 28.65 -4.08 7.49
CA THR A 106 28.24 -2.84 8.17
C THR A 106 27.97 -3.10 9.64
N ASP A 107 28.47 -2.24 10.50
CA ASP A 107 28.17 -2.22 11.93
C ASP A 107 27.30 -1.00 12.24
N TRP A 108 26.04 -1.21 12.62
CA TRP A 108 25.11 -0.14 12.97
C TRP A 108 24.85 -0.10 14.47
N ILE A 109 25.35 0.95 15.13
CA ILE A 109 25.25 1.13 16.57
C ILE A 109 24.26 2.27 16.83
N VAL A 110 23.23 2.00 17.63
CA VAL A 110 22.18 2.98 17.95
C VAL A 110 22.17 3.25 19.45
N GLN A 111 22.21 4.52 19.83
CA GLN A 111 21.94 5.00 21.19
C GLN A 111 20.57 5.71 21.20
N PRO A 112 19.48 5.02 21.58
CA PRO A 112 18.14 5.61 21.64
C PRO A 112 18.02 6.80 22.59
N ARG A 113 18.89 6.85 23.61
CA ARG A 113 18.87 7.86 24.65
C ARG A 113 20.26 8.42 24.91
N LEU A 114 20.51 9.62 24.41
CA LEU A 114 21.64 10.47 24.78
C LEU A 114 21.10 11.72 25.48
N ASP A 115 21.06 11.70 26.82
CA ASP A 115 20.80 12.88 27.64
C ASP A 115 22.07 13.75 27.69
N LEU A 116 22.08 14.90 27.03
CA LEU A 116 23.21 15.83 27.00
C LEU A 116 23.01 16.94 28.04
N ASP A 117 23.39 16.65 29.28
CA ASP A 117 23.24 17.54 30.45
C ASP A 117 24.57 18.13 30.97
N ARG A 118 25.69 17.78 30.31
CA ARG A 118 27.08 18.20 30.58
C ARG A 118 27.97 17.74 29.42
N ASP A 119 29.23 18.17 29.43
CA ASP A 119 30.25 17.65 28.50
C ASP A 119 30.36 16.12 28.61
N THR A 120 30.21 15.43 27.48
CA THR A 120 29.93 14.00 27.40
C THR A 120 30.78 13.34 26.31
N THR A 121 31.37 12.19 26.63
CA THR A 121 32.07 11.35 25.64
C THR A 121 31.27 10.08 25.40
N VAL A 122 30.98 9.80 24.12
CA VAL A 122 30.38 8.55 23.63
C VAL A 122 31.47 7.77 22.88
N THR A 123 31.47 6.45 23.01
CA THR A 123 32.32 5.54 22.22
C THR A 123 31.43 4.58 21.47
N VAL A 124 31.43 4.70 20.15
CA VAL A 124 30.85 3.76 19.20
C VAL A 124 31.91 2.69 18.92
N ASP A 125 31.63 1.43 19.26
CA ASP A 125 32.60 0.34 19.20
C ASP A 125 32.01 -0.86 18.44
N ALA A 126 32.49 -1.10 17.22
CA ALA A 126 32.00 -2.17 16.35
C ALA A 126 32.21 -3.58 16.94
N ARG A 127 33.06 -3.75 17.96
CA ARG A 127 33.23 -5.03 18.67
C ARG A 127 32.02 -5.39 19.54
N THR A 128 31.15 -4.43 19.84
CA THR A 128 29.92 -4.63 20.63
C THR A 128 28.76 -5.19 19.82
N THR A 129 28.85 -5.18 18.49
CA THR A 129 27.75 -5.60 17.61
C THR A 129 27.60 -7.11 17.54
N ALA A 130 26.38 -7.57 17.31
CA ALA A 130 26.07 -8.96 16.97
C ALA A 130 25.32 -9.02 15.61
N PRO A 131 25.45 -10.12 14.86
CA PRO A 131 24.95 -10.20 13.48
C PRO A 131 23.43 -10.17 13.37
N VAL A 132 22.94 -9.64 12.24
CA VAL A 132 21.54 -9.74 11.81
C VAL A 132 21.44 -10.86 10.77
N ASP A 133 21.30 -12.10 11.24
CA ASP A 133 21.10 -13.30 10.42
C ASP A 133 19.61 -13.64 10.33
N VAL A 134 18.91 -12.93 9.45
CA VAL A 134 17.52 -13.19 9.07
C VAL A 134 17.49 -13.69 7.63
N ARG A 135 17.16 -14.97 7.43
CA ARG A 135 17.17 -15.65 6.11
C ARG A 135 16.20 -16.84 6.07
N PRO A 136 15.69 -17.25 4.88
CA PRO A 136 14.88 -18.45 4.76
C PRO A 136 15.70 -19.74 4.98
N GLN A 137 15.03 -20.87 5.15
CA GLN A 137 15.64 -22.21 5.17
C GLN A 137 15.83 -22.80 3.74
N ASP A 138 15.76 -21.95 2.71
CA ASP A 138 15.98 -22.29 1.31
C ASP A 138 17.46 -22.04 0.96
N PRO A 139 18.24 -23.08 0.59
CA PRO A 139 19.67 -22.94 0.32
C PRO A 139 19.97 -22.25 -1.02
N ASP A 140 19.01 -22.19 -1.93
CA ASP A 140 19.15 -21.54 -3.25
C ASP A 140 18.69 -20.06 -3.20
N ALA A 141 18.17 -19.59 -2.06
CA ALA A 141 17.66 -18.24 -1.91
C ALA A 141 18.78 -17.17 -1.90
N ARG A 142 18.70 -16.26 -2.85
CA ARG A 142 19.66 -15.17 -3.07
C ARG A 142 19.20 -13.89 -2.38
N PHE A 143 20.03 -13.33 -1.50
CA PHE A 143 19.79 -12.03 -0.87
C PHE A 143 19.58 -10.91 -1.91
N LEU A 144 18.61 -10.04 -1.66
CA LEU A 144 18.32 -8.84 -2.45
C LEU A 144 18.67 -7.57 -1.70
N SER A 145 18.08 -7.37 -0.51
CA SER A 145 18.23 -6.16 0.28
C SER A 145 17.79 -6.36 1.74
N ARG A 146 18.25 -5.44 2.61
CA ARG A 146 17.83 -5.31 3.99
C ARG A 146 17.61 -3.85 4.34
N LEU A 147 16.55 -3.57 5.11
CA LEU A 147 16.37 -2.32 5.84
C LEU A 147 16.25 -2.63 7.34
N GLY A 148 17.06 -1.97 8.16
CA GLY A 148 16.84 -1.83 9.61
C GLY A 148 16.32 -0.42 9.92
N VAL A 149 15.36 -0.31 10.84
CA VAL A 149 14.81 0.99 11.28
C VAL A 149 14.58 0.96 12.79
N VAL A 150 14.99 2.02 13.48
CA VAL A 150 14.65 2.31 14.88
C VAL A 150 13.84 3.60 14.93
N GLU A 151 12.67 3.55 15.55
CA GLU A 151 11.87 4.69 16.00
C GLU A 151 12.06 4.85 17.52
N VAL A 152 12.32 6.07 17.99
CA VAL A 152 12.37 6.43 19.41
C VAL A 152 11.35 7.52 19.68
N THR A 153 10.49 7.31 20.68
CA THR A 153 9.44 8.28 21.07
C THR A 153 9.63 8.74 22.50
N HIS A 154 9.71 10.05 22.72
CA HIS A 154 9.85 10.65 24.05
C HIS A 154 9.09 11.99 24.09
N ASP A 155 8.35 12.25 25.16
CA ASP A 155 7.46 13.42 25.34
C ASP A 155 6.55 13.72 24.12
N GLY A 156 6.03 12.66 23.49
CA GLY A 156 5.17 12.74 22.30
C GLY A 156 5.90 13.06 20.99
N THR A 157 7.23 13.27 21.03
CA THR A 157 8.08 13.46 19.84
C THR A 157 8.72 12.15 19.44
N THR A 158 8.50 11.73 18.19
CA THR A 158 9.20 10.59 17.59
C THR A 158 10.36 11.06 16.71
N ARG A 159 11.49 10.36 16.78
CA ARG A 159 12.61 10.42 15.82
C ARG A 159 12.91 9.01 15.30
N SER A 160 13.57 8.91 14.16
CA SER A 160 13.91 7.63 13.55
C SER A 160 15.29 7.63 12.91
N ALA A 161 16.03 6.54 13.05
CA ALA A 161 17.24 6.23 12.32
C ALA A 161 17.04 4.95 11.49
N ASN A 162 17.73 4.81 10.37
CA ASN A 162 17.64 3.62 9.53
C ASN A 162 18.96 3.28 8.83
N VAL A 163 19.18 1.99 8.58
CA VAL A 163 20.30 1.48 7.77
C VAL A 163 19.77 0.63 6.62
N MET A 164 20.21 0.92 5.40
CA MET A 164 20.13 0.00 4.27
C MET A 164 21.47 -0.73 4.18
N ALA A 165 21.47 -2.06 4.19
CA ALA A 165 22.70 -2.85 4.33
C ALA A 165 22.72 -4.08 3.43
N GLY A 166 23.93 -4.60 3.20
CA GLY A 166 24.16 -5.91 2.63
C GLY A 166 23.80 -7.08 3.58
N PRO A 167 24.16 -8.32 3.22
CA PRO A 167 23.91 -9.49 4.06
C PRO A 167 24.68 -9.43 5.39
N ASP A 168 25.89 -8.84 5.41
CA ASP A 168 26.77 -8.74 6.57
C ASP A 168 26.50 -7.49 7.43
N LEU A 169 25.25 -7.34 7.90
CA LEU A 169 24.89 -6.34 8.92
C LEU A 169 25.09 -6.91 10.33
N ARG A 170 25.66 -6.10 11.22
CA ARG A 170 25.71 -6.33 12.66
C ARG A 170 25.16 -5.10 13.38
N VAL A 171 24.49 -5.29 14.52
CA VAL A 171 23.88 -4.18 15.29
C VAL A 171 24.15 -4.24 16.78
N ALA A 172 24.14 -3.08 17.43
CA ALA A 172 24.22 -2.93 18.90
C ALA A 172 23.37 -1.76 19.41
N HIS A 173 22.75 -1.95 20.58
CA HIS A 173 22.34 -0.84 21.43
C HIS A 173 23.54 -0.28 22.21
N LEU A 174 23.63 1.04 22.26
CA LEU A 174 24.61 1.82 23.01
C LEU A 174 23.92 2.71 24.06
N GLY A 175 24.56 2.89 25.21
CA GLY A 175 24.07 3.78 26.27
C GLY A 175 23.06 3.14 27.25
N PRO A 176 22.30 3.98 27.97
CA PRO A 176 21.30 3.54 28.95
C PRO A 176 19.96 3.16 28.29
N ASP A 177 19.10 2.52 29.09
CA ASP A 177 17.69 2.29 28.72
C ASP A 177 16.95 3.63 28.54
N ALA A 178 16.14 3.69 27.48
CA ALA A 178 15.09 4.69 27.31
C ALA A 178 13.88 4.36 28.20
N GLU A 179 12.75 5.02 27.98
CA GLU A 179 11.52 4.69 28.67
C GLU A 179 10.93 3.34 28.19
N PRO A 180 10.13 2.63 29.01
CA PRO A 180 9.43 1.43 28.57
C PRO A 180 8.60 1.66 27.32
N ASP A 181 8.65 0.70 26.39
CA ASP A 181 7.99 0.70 25.08
C ASP A 181 8.27 1.92 24.18
N SER A 182 9.30 2.72 24.50
CA SER A 182 9.64 3.95 23.78
C SER A 182 10.49 3.74 22.53
N VAL A 183 11.18 2.60 22.44
CA VAL A 183 12.02 2.20 21.31
C VAL A 183 11.32 1.10 20.53
N LYS A 184 11.00 1.38 19.27
CA LYS A 184 10.37 0.43 18.34
C LYS A 184 11.31 0.19 17.17
N GLU A 185 11.64 -1.07 16.91
CA GLU A 185 12.63 -1.46 15.91
C GLU A 185 12.05 -2.50 14.96
N TRP A 186 12.54 -2.54 13.72
CA TRP A 186 12.30 -3.66 12.82
C TRP A 186 13.43 -3.84 11.81
N PHE A 187 13.57 -5.10 11.38
CA PHE A 187 14.40 -5.48 10.24
C PHE A 187 13.53 -6.17 9.20
N ASP A 188 13.57 -5.66 7.97
CA ASP A 188 12.96 -6.27 6.80
C ASP A 188 14.08 -6.79 5.88
N THR A 189 14.00 -8.06 5.46
CA THR A 189 14.93 -8.69 4.53
C THR A 189 14.21 -9.33 3.35
N TYR A 190 14.84 -9.23 2.18
CA TYR A 190 14.23 -9.63 0.90
C TYR A 190 15.15 -10.58 0.15
N TRP A 191 14.58 -11.65 -0.39
CA TRP A 191 15.30 -12.76 -1.01
C TRP A 191 14.57 -13.23 -2.28
N GLU A 192 15.33 -13.45 -3.35
CA GLU A 192 14.88 -14.13 -4.57
C GLU A 192 15.11 -15.62 -4.40
N GLY A 193 14.07 -16.45 -4.48
CA GLY A 193 14.17 -17.90 -4.27
C GLY A 193 14.11 -18.71 -5.56
N GLY A 194 14.44 -20.01 -5.47
CA GLY A 194 14.39 -20.91 -6.64
C GLY A 194 12.97 -21.20 -7.16
N THR A 195 11.93 -20.90 -6.37
CA THR A 195 10.52 -21.13 -6.74
C THR A 195 9.57 -20.06 -6.18
N ASN A 196 9.79 -19.62 -4.94
CA ASN A 196 9.04 -18.55 -4.29
C ASN A 196 10.03 -17.53 -3.72
N ASP A 197 9.68 -16.25 -3.73
CA ASP A 197 10.50 -15.22 -3.10
C ASP A 197 10.15 -15.09 -1.61
N TYR A 198 11.00 -14.41 -0.84
CA TYR A 198 10.80 -14.22 0.60
C TYR A 198 10.86 -12.75 1.00
N ALA A 199 9.90 -12.33 1.82
CA ALA A 199 9.91 -11.05 2.52
C ALA A 199 9.82 -11.31 4.02
N LEU A 200 10.99 -11.37 4.68
CA LEU A 200 11.14 -11.78 6.07
C LEU A 200 11.40 -10.55 6.93
N GLY A 201 10.33 -10.05 7.57
CA GLY A 201 10.36 -8.93 8.49
C GLY A 201 10.10 -9.33 9.95
N TYR A 202 10.70 -8.62 10.89
CA TYR A 202 10.43 -8.78 12.33
C TYR A 202 10.43 -7.41 13.01
N SER A 203 9.44 -7.15 13.88
CA SER A 203 9.36 -5.90 14.65
C SER A 203 9.31 -6.16 16.15
N PHE A 204 9.86 -5.20 16.91
CA PHE A 204 10.12 -5.27 18.34
C PHE A 204 9.78 -3.91 18.97
N THR A 205 9.38 -3.92 20.24
CA THR A 205 9.14 -2.71 21.04
C THR A 205 9.70 -2.96 22.44
N SER A 206 10.53 -2.04 22.95
CA SER A 206 11.15 -2.13 24.28
C SER A 206 11.72 -0.77 24.74
N ALA A 207 12.55 -0.76 25.79
CA ALA A 207 13.34 0.40 26.22
C ALA A 207 14.74 0.49 25.55
N ARG A 208 15.09 -0.47 24.68
CA ARG A 208 16.42 -0.61 24.06
C ARG A 208 16.29 -0.91 22.56
N ALA A 209 17.37 -0.66 21.83
CA ALA A 209 17.57 -1.22 20.50
C ALA A 209 18.12 -2.65 20.62
N LEU A 210 18.19 -3.38 19.51
CA LEU A 210 18.71 -4.73 19.46
C LEU A 210 20.24 -4.78 19.42
N THR A 211 20.80 -5.85 20.00
CA THR A 211 22.19 -6.26 19.80
C THR A 211 22.16 -7.63 19.11
N GLY A 212 22.16 -7.60 17.78
CA GLY A 212 21.98 -8.77 16.91
C GLY A 212 20.54 -9.28 16.81
N LEU A 213 20.29 -10.07 15.76
CA LEU A 213 19.01 -10.71 15.50
C LEU A 213 19.23 -11.98 14.65
N VAL A 214 18.87 -13.15 15.17
CA VAL A 214 18.91 -14.42 14.41
C VAL A 214 17.50 -14.96 14.22
N ARG A 215 17.10 -15.20 12.96
CA ARG A 215 15.80 -15.78 12.57
C ARG A 215 15.93 -16.62 11.30
N HIS A 216 15.73 -17.93 11.44
CA HIS A 216 15.65 -18.88 10.32
C HIS A 216 14.24 -19.50 10.28
N PRO A 217 13.20 -18.77 9.86
CA PRO A 217 11.83 -19.28 9.87
C PRO A 217 11.68 -20.53 8.99
N SER A 218 11.03 -21.55 9.55
CA SER A 218 10.61 -22.72 8.80
C SER A 218 9.52 -22.38 7.78
N ALA A 219 9.37 -23.19 6.73
CA ALA A 219 8.28 -23.03 5.77
C ALA A 219 6.88 -23.04 6.43
N ALA A 220 6.69 -23.80 7.51
CA ALA A 220 5.42 -23.86 8.24
C ALA A 220 5.11 -22.61 9.08
N SER A 221 6.13 -21.84 9.48
CA SER A 221 5.97 -20.56 10.19
C SER A 221 5.67 -19.38 9.26
N LEU A 222 5.97 -19.50 7.96
CA LEU A 222 5.69 -18.47 6.96
C LEU A 222 4.24 -18.55 6.46
N ALA A 223 3.72 -17.43 5.98
CA ALA A 223 2.48 -17.35 5.24
C ALA A 223 2.76 -17.21 3.75
N THR A 224 1.86 -17.71 2.90
CA THR A 224 2.00 -17.60 1.44
C THR A 224 1.14 -16.45 0.92
N VAL A 225 1.73 -15.53 0.16
CA VAL A 225 1.01 -14.50 -0.61
C VAL A 225 1.12 -14.84 -2.09
N GLU A 226 0.01 -15.23 -2.71
CA GLU A 226 -0.09 -15.44 -4.15
C GLU A 226 -0.65 -14.18 -4.82
N ILE A 227 0.16 -13.54 -5.66
CA ILE A 227 -0.23 -12.38 -6.46
C ILE A 227 -0.46 -12.84 -7.90
N ARG A 228 -1.71 -12.88 -8.32
CA ARG A 228 -2.14 -13.41 -9.62
C ARG A 228 -2.49 -12.27 -10.56
N ARG A 229 -1.82 -12.22 -11.73
CA ARG A 229 -2.09 -11.23 -12.78
C ARG A 229 -3.06 -11.81 -13.81
N ALA A 230 -4.21 -11.17 -14.00
CA ALA A 230 -5.04 -11.42 -15.18
C ALA A 230 -4.38 -10.88 -16.47
N ALA A 231 -4.77 -11.40 -17.64
CA ALA A 231 -4.31 -10.91 -18.92
C ALA A 231 -5.00 -9.57 -19.28
N PRO A 232 -4.28 -8.44 -19.32
CA PRO A 232 -4.87 -7.17 -19.72
C PRO A 232 -5.07 -7.12 -21.23
N GLU A 233 -6.28 -6.76 -21.67
CA GLU A 233 -6.55 -6.36 -23.05
C GLU A 233 -5.59 -5.22 -23.45
N GLY A 234 -4.87 -5.38 -24.56
CA GLY A 234 -3.93 -4.39 -25.12
C GLY A 234 -2.63 -4.14 -24.34
N GLY A 235 -2.40 -4.79 -23.19
CA GLY A 235 -1.26 -4.50 -22.32
C GLY A 235 0.07 -5.12 -22.76
N THR A 236 0.80 -4.45 -23.65
CA THR A 236 2.21 -4.74 -23.93
C THR A 236 3.13 -4.18 -22.83
N GLY A 237 4.23 -4.88 -22.53
CA GLY A 237 5.20 -4.50 -21.49
C GLY A 237 5.24 -5.45 -20.28
N ASN A 238 6.16 -5.17 -19.36
CA ASN A 238 6.23 -5.84 -18.06
C ASN A 238 5.16 -5.30 -17.12
N ALA A 239 4.62 -6.16 -16.26
CA ALA A 239 3.91 -5.74 -15.06
C ALA A 239 4.84 -5.88 -13.85
N PHE A 240 4.53 -5.22 -12.74
CA PHE A 240 5.28 -5.36 -11.49
C PHE A 240 4.36 -5.60 -10.29
N VAL A 241 4.91 -6.21 -9.25
CA VAL A 241 4.30 -6.32 -7.92
C VAL A 241 5.26 -5.77 -6.88
N SER A 242 4.76 -5.01 -5.91
CA SER A 242 5.42 -4.74 -4.63
C SER A 242 4.72 -5.55 -3.54
N VAL A 243 5.48 -6.27 -2.71
CA VAL A 243 4.99 -6.89 -1.46
C VAL A 243 5.76 -6.32 -0.28
N GLN A 244 5.05 -5.71 0.67
CA GLN A 244 5.68 -4.98 1.76
C GLN A 244 4.85 -4.97 3.04
N PRO A 245 5.45 -4.79 4.23
CA PRO A 245 4.71 -4.54 5.47
C PRO A 245 3.84 -3.26 5.40
N SER A 246 2.73 -3.26 6.12
CA SER A 246 1.80 -2.12 6.20
C SER A 246 2.25 -1.01 7.16
N ALA A 247 3.24 -1.25 8.02
CA ALA A 247 3.56 -0.39 9.15
C ALA A 247 5.07 -0.06 9.22
N GLY A 248 5.38 1.24 9.36
CA GLY A 248 6.74 1.78 9.38
C GLY A 248 7.40 1.84 7.99
N PRO A 249 8.39 2.73 7.79
CA PRO A 249 9.28 2.71 6.62
C PRO A 249 9.80 1.32 6.24
N THR A 250 9.81 1.03 4.95
CA THR A 250 10.27 -0.25 4.37
C THR A 250 10.60 -0.05 2.89
N VAL A 251 11.44 -0.92 2.31
CA VAL A 251 11.79 -0.87 0.87
C VAL A 251 10.90 -1.76 -0.01
N GLY A 252 10.26 -2.79 0.59
CA GLY A 252 9.44 -3.75 -0.13
C GLY A 252 10.21 -4.73 -1.03
N LEU A 253 9.51 -5.79 -1.45
CA LEU A 253 9.96 -6.70 -2.50
C LEU A 253 9.29 -6.30 -3.82
N VAL A 254 10.04 -5.74 -4.76
CA VAL A 254 9.54 -5.37 -6.10
C VAL A 254 9.98 -6.39 -7.15
N GLN A 255 9.03 -7.06 -7.82
CA GLN A 255 9.30 -8.12 -8.78
C GLN A 255 8.52 -7.99 -10.10
N PRO A 256 9.09 -8.43 -11.25
CA PRO A 256 8.43 -8.36 -12.55
C PRO A 256 7.48 -9.54 -12.81
N LEU A 257 6.20 -9.25 -13.02
CA LEU A 257 5.15 -10.24 -13.32
C LEU A 257 5.04 -10.53 -14.83
N ARG A 258 5.34 -11.79 -15.20
CA ARG A 258 5.11 -12.32 -16.55
C ARG A 258 3.61 -12.28 -16.93
N PRO A 259 3.25 -12.23 -18.23
CA PRO A 259 1.85 -12.35 -18.65
C PRO A 259 1.22 -13.65 -18.16
N LEU A 260 -0.01 -13.59 -17.64
CA LEU A 260 -0.72 -14.72 -16.99
C LEU A 260 0.05 -15.35 -15.82
N GLY A 261 0.99 -14.62 -15.20
CA GLY A 261 1.81 -15.11 -14.10
C GLY A 261 1.12 -15.03 -12.74
N THR A 262 1.44 -16.00 -11.89
CA THR A 262 1.38 -15.87 -10.43
C THR A 262 2.79 -15.56 -9.93
N ALA A 263 2.95 -14.59 -9.04
CA ALA A 263 4.11 -14.47 -8.17
C ALA A 263 3.72 -15.02 -6.78
N THR A 264 4.63 -15.76 -6.15
CA THR A 264 4.41 -16.31 -4.82
C THR A 264 5.50 -15.78 -3.90
N VAL A 265 5.08 -15.07 -2.84
CA VAL A 265 5.98 -14.50 -1.83
C VAL A 265 5.65 -15.12 -0.48
N LEU A 266 6.66 -15.71 0.17
CA LEU A 266 6.56 -16.24 1.52
C LEU A 266 6.93 -15.13 2.53
N VAL A 267 6.01 -14.84 3.45
CA VAL A 267 6.09 -13.68 4.35
C VAL A 267 5.98 -14.07 5.82
N THR A 268 6.57 -13.28 6.71
CA THR A 268 6.50 -13.48 8.16
C THR A 268 5.23 -12.87 8.77
N PRO A 269 4.39 -13.65 9.49
CA PRO A 269 3.26 -13.11 10.24
C PRO A 269 3.66 -12.16 11.38
N GLU A 270 4.86 -12.35 11.95
CA GLU A 270 5.38 -11.54 13.07
C GLU A 270 5.63 -10.08 12.69
N ARG A 271 5.75 -9.78 11.39
CA ARG A 271 5.85 -8.40 10.89
C ARG A 271 4.52 -7.63 10.94
N GLY A 272 3.41 -8.34 11.17
CA GLY A 272 2.06 -7.80 11.31
C GLY A 272 1.24 -7.89 10.02
N ARG A 273 0.69 -6.75 9.59
CA ARG A 273 -0.12 -6.65 8.36
C ARG A 273 0.76 -6.35 7.15
N TRP A 274 0.28 -6.77 5.98
CA TRP A 274 0.97 -6.63 4.72
C TRP A 274 0.15 -5.81 3.71
N ASN A 275 0.85 -5.22 2.76
CA ASN A 275 0.34 -4.52 1.59
C ASN A 275 0.87 -5.20 0.32
N VAL A 276 0.08 -5.14 -0.73
CA VAL A 276 0.48 -5.51 -2.08
C VAL A 276 0.07 -4.39 -3.05
N GLU A 277 1.01 -3.89 -3.85
CA GLU A 277 0.73 -3.01 -4.99
C GLU A 277 1.01 -3.79 -6.28
N TYR A 278 0.11 -3.71 -7.26
CA TYR A 278 0.28 -4.26 -8.60
C TYR A 278 0.28 -3.14 -9.63
N GLU A 279 1.37 -3.03 -10.39
CA GLU A 279 1.50 -2.11 -11.52
C GLU A 279 1.27 -2.87 -12.84
N GLY A 280 0.16 -2.58 -13.50
CA GLY A 280 -0.21 -3.18 -14.78
C GLY A 280 0.63 -2.65 -15.96
N PRO A 281 0.85 -3.46 -17.01
CA PRO A 281 1.81 -3.15 -18.05
C PRO A 281 1.38 -1.96 -18.91
N ALA A 282 2.33 -1.11 -19.25
CA ALA A 282 2.12 0.08 -20.07
C ALA A 282 3.10 0.16 -21.25
N ALA A 283 2.65 0.79 -22.33
CA ALA A 283 3.52 1.23 -23.42
C ALA A 283 4.47 2.33 -22.92
N SER A 284 5.64 2.46 -23.54
CA SER A 284 6.63 3.48 -23.18
C SER A 284 6.03 4.89 -23.19
N GLY A 285 6.23 5.65 -22.12
CA GLY A 285 5.68 7.00 -21.94
C GLY A 285 4.22 7.08 -21.49
N ALA A 286 3.49 5.96 -21.38
CA ALA A 286 2.15 5.94 -20.81
C ALA A 286 2.19 5.65 -19.30
N THR A 287 1.36 6.36 -18.52
CA THR A 287 1.21 6.07 -17.08
C THR A 287 0.65 4.65 -16.88
N PRO A 288 1.33 3.77 -16.13
CA PRO A 288 0.80 2.46 -15.82
C PRO A 288 -0.36 2.55 -14.83
N ASN A 289 -1.29 1.60 -14.94
CA ASN A 289 -2.44 1.54 -14.04
C ASN A 289 -2.07 0.71 -12.81
N ARG A 290 -2.23 1.30 -11.62
CA ARG A 290 -1.86 0.68 -10.35
C ARG A 290 -3.09 0.27 -9.57
N TYR A 291 -2.98 -0.84 -8.86
CA TYR A 291 -3.98 -1.40 -7.98
C TYR A 291 -3.29 -1.78 -6.67
N ALA A 292 -4.01 -1.80 -5.53
CA ALA A 292 -3.43 -2.25 -4.28
C ALA A 292 -4.48 -2.87 -3.34
N GLU A 293 -4.01 -3.79 -2.49
CA GLU A 293 -4.70 -4.28 -1.30
C GLU A 293 -3.80 -4.03 -0.08
N ASN A 294 -4.36 -3.47 1.00
CA ASN A 294 -3.59 -2.80 2.04
C ASN A 294 -4.08 -3.16 3.44
N GLY A 295 -3.15 -3.55 4.30
CA GLY A 295 -3.45 -3.94 5.67
C GLY A 295 -4.03 -5.35 5.79
N PHE A 296 -3.84 -6.22 4.79
CA PHE A 296 -4.33 -7.59 4.87
C PHE A 296 -3.56 -8.39 5.94
N ALA A 297 -4.24 -9.36 6.55
CA ALA A 297 -3.70 -10.14 7.66
C ALA A 297 -3.33 -11.55 7.18
N VAL A 298 -2.07 -11.92 7.37
CA VAL A 298 -1.52 -13.22 7.01
C VAL A 298 -1.47 -14.17 8.21
N ARG A 299 -1.33 -15.48 7.99
CA ARG A 299 -1.18 -16.51 9.03
C ARG A 299 -0.21 -17.59 8.59
N ALA A 300 0.61 -18.08 9.53
CA ALA A 300 1.54 -19.20 9.31
C ALA A 300 0.81 -20.41 8.68
N GLY A 301 1.42 -21.00 7.65
CA GLY A 301 0.87 -22.14 6.90
C GLY A 301 -0.35 -21.85 6.03
N ALA A 302 -0.84 -20.60 5.95
CA ALA A 302 -2.01 -20.23 5.16
C ALA A 302 -1.63 -19.43 3.90
N THR A 303 -2.31 -19.74 2.79
CA THR A 303 -2.25 -18.94 1.56
C THR A 303 -3.30 -17.83 1.57
N THR A 304 -2.84 -16.61 1.29
CA THR A 304 -3.68 -15.47 0.90
C THR A 304 -3.47 -15.23 -0.59
N THR A 305 -4.54 -15.03 -1.35
CA THR A 305 -4.48 -14.82 -2.80
C THR A 305 -5.10 -13.47 -3.14
N HIS A 306 -4.45 -12.72 -4.03
CA HIS A 306 -4.96 -11.49 -4.63
C HIS A 306 -4.88 -11.58 -6.15
N THR A 307 -6.00 -11.38 -6.85
CA THR A 307 -6.12 -11.46 -8.31
C THR A 307 -6.40 -10.09 -8.90
N PHE A 308 -5.36 -9.47 -9.48
CA PHE A 308 -5.43 -8.09 -9.97
C PHE A 308 -5.82 -7.97 -11.44
N ASP A 309 -6.55 -6.90 -11.75
CA ASP A 309 -7.01 -6.51 -13.10
C ASP A 309 -7.87 -7.59 -13.80
N ASN A 310 -8.53 -8.46 -13.00
CA ASN A 310 -9.47 -9.47 -13.51
C ASN A 310 -10.92 -8.95 -13.54
N ALA A 311 -11.76 -9.59 -14.35
CA ALA A 311 -13.21 -9.44 -14.27
C ALA A 311 -13.75 -9.98 -12.93
N VAL A 312 -14.92 -9.56 -12.44
CA VAL A 312 -15.89 -8.63 -13.04
C VAL A 312 -15.62 -7.18 -12.64
N PHE A 313 -15.43 -6.30 -13.62
CA PHE A 313 -15.27 -4.87 -13.38
C PHE A 313 -16.59 -4.21 -12.98
N GLY A 314 -16.53 -3.37 -11.94
CA GLY A 314 -17.72 -2.69 -11.42
C GLY A 314 -17.40 -1.67 -10.34
N PRO A 315 -18.42 -0.97 -9.81
CA PRO A 315 -18.22 0.04 -8.78
C PRO A 315 -17.81 -0.63 -7.46
N ALA A 316 -16.79 -0.08 -6.81
CA ALA A 316 -16.39 -0.45 -5.45
C ALA A 316 -16.59 0.73 -4.48
N LEU A 317 -16.86 0.40 -3.22
CA LEU A 317 -16.86 1.34 -2.10
C LEU A 317 -15.91 0.80 -1.02
N ALA A 318 -15.08 1.68 -0.45
CA ALA A 318 -14.17 1.31 0.62
C ALA A 318 -14.95 0.89 1.88
N THR A 319 -14.57 -0.24 2.47
CA THR A 319 -15.28 -0.89 3.58
C THR A 319 -14.62 -0.66 4.95
N ALA A 320 -13.38 -0.16 4.99
CA ALA A 320 -12.64 0.08 6.23
C ALA A 320 -13.25 1.25 7.03
N PRO A 321 -13.33 1.17 8.38
CA PRO A 321 -13.76 2.30 9.21
C PRO A 321 -12.94 3.57 8.94
N GLY A 322 -13.60 4.72 8.92
CA GLY A 322 -12.95 6.02 8.64
C GLY A 322 -12.61 6.28 7.16
N SER A 323 -12.89 5.35 6.24
CA SER A 323 -12.74 5.57 4.80
C SER A 323 -13.47 6.82 4.32
N ARG A 324 -12.88 7.54 3.36
CA ARG A 324 -13.53 8.70 2.73
C ARG A 324 -14.84 8.25 2.05
N PRO A 325 -15.99 8.90 2.32
CA PRO A 325 -17.25 8.54 1.67
C PRO A 325 -17.18 8.85 0.18
N ALA A 326 -17.55 7.88 -0.66
CA ALA A 326 -17.47 7.99 -2.12
C ALA A 326 -18.46 9.00 -2.75
N GLY A 327 -19.27 9.68 -1.95
CA GLY A 327 -20.05 10.84 -2.34
C GLY A 327 -20.36 11.72 -1.14
N VAL A 328 -20.26 13.04 -1.33
CA VAL A 328 -20.41 14.03 -0.25
C VAL A 328 -21.40 15.13 -0.65
N ARG A 329 -22.22 15.54 0.31
CA ARG A 329 -22.93 16.81 0.30
C ARG A 329 -22.21 17.80 1.21
N ASP A 330 -21.95 19.01 0.71
CA ASP A 330 -21.42 20.10 1.51
C ASP A 330 -22.03 21.43 1.04
N GLY A 331 -22.92 22.01 1.85
CA GLY A 331 -23.74 23.16 1.45
C GLY A 331 -24.52 22.93 0.15
N ALA A 332 -24.26 23.79 -0.85
CA ALA A 332 -24.82 23.67 -2.19
C ALA A 332 -24.06 22.66 -3.09
N GLY A 333 -22.87 22.21 -2.68
CA GLY A 333 -22.03 21.27 -3.41
C GLY A 333 -22.44 19.81 -3.21
N LEU A 334 -22.34 19.02 -4.29
CA LEU A 334 -22.48 17.57 -4.29
C LEU A 334 -21.35 16.97 -5.13
N SER A 335 -20.51 16.15 -4.50
CA SER A 335 -19.39 15.45 -5.15
C SER A 335 -19.57 13.92 -5.14
N LEU A 336 -18.90 13.28 -6.09
CA LEU A 336 -18.82 11.82 -6.27
C LEU A 336 -17.36 11.45 -6.58
N ASP A 337 -16.87 10.39 -5.92
CA ASP A 337 -15.61 9.70 -6.22
C ASP A 337 -15.82 8.19 -5.97
N VAL A 338 -16.51 7.54 -6.90
CA VAL A 338 -16.75 6.08 -6.88
C VAL A 338 -15.84 5.40 -7.93
N PRO A 339 -14.94 4.49 -7.54
CA PRO A 339 -14.19 3.64 -8.47
C PRO A 339 -15.10 2.73 -9.30
N LEU A 340 -15.69 3.24 -10.40
CA LEU A 340 -16.60 2.50 -11.29
C LEU A 340 -15.97 1.28 -11.98
N LEU A 341 -14.65 1.26 -12.10
CA LEU A 341 -13.89 0.25 -12.84
C LEU A 341 -12.90 -0.47 -11.92
N ALA A 342 -13.26 -0.67 -10.66
CA ALA A 342 -12.53 -1.58 -9.78
C ALA A 342 -12.62 -3.02 -10.32
N ASP A 343 -11.53 -3.78 -10.20
CA ASP A 343 -11.43 -5.17 -10.69
C ASP A 343 -12.34 -6.13 -9.90
N GLY A 344 -12.36 -7.42 -10.24
CA GLY A 344 -13.26 -8.42 -9.67
C GLY A 344 -13.27 -8.49 -8.14
N GLU A 345 -12.09 -8.56 -7.53
CA GLU A 345 -11.93 -8.60 -6.07
C GLU A 345 -12.25 -7.24 -5.42
N GLY A 346 -12.02 -6.14 -6.13
CA GLY A 346 -12.51 -4.80 -5.77
C GLY A 346 -11.43 -3.74 -5.70
N HIS A 347 -10.21 -4.02 -6.16
CA HIS A 347 -9.10 -3.09 -6.12
C HIS A 347 -9.38 -1.91 -7.08
N ALA A 348 -9.23 -0.69 -6.57
CA ALA A 348 -9.49 0.52 -7.35
C ALA A 348 -8.29 0.87 -8.25
N PRO A 349 -8.46 1.04 -9.57
CA PRO A 349 -7.40 1.48 -10.47
C PRO A 349 -7.01 2.95 -10.22
N SER A 350 -5.71 3.24 -10.18
CA SER A 350 -5.19 4.61 -10.13
C SER A 350 -5.46 5.39 -11.42
N ALA A 351 -5.36 4.72 -12.56
CA ALA A 351 -5.48 5.26 -13.91
C ALA A 351 -6.34 4.30 -14.78
N PRO A 352 -7.66 4.20 -14.54
CA PRO A 352 -8.54 3.29 -15.25
C PRO A 352 -8.50 3.53 -16.77
N ARG A 353 -8.45 2.43 -17.55
CA ARG A 353 -8.57 2.48 -19.02
C ARG A 353 -10.05 2.52 -19.42
N PHE A 354 -10.51 3.64 -19.96
CA PHE A 354 -11.89 3.83 -20.41
C PHE A 354 -11.95 4.58 -21.75
N ARG A 355 -12.89 4.17 -22.61
CA ARG A 355 -13.20 4.84 -23.88
C ARG A 355 -14.19 5.99 -23.69
N SER A 356 -15.09 5.85 -22.74
CA SER A 356 -16.08 6.88 -22.40
C SER A 356 -16.46 6.81 -20.93
N ALA A 357 -16.66 7.98 -20.34
CA ALA A 357 -17.12 8.15 -18.96
C ALA A 357 -18.06 9.36 -18.87
N THR A 358 -19.18 9.19 -18.19
CA THR A 358 -20.24 10.21 -18.02
C THR A 358 -20.86 10.09 -16.63
N THR A 359 -21.06 11.22 -15.95
CA THR A 359 -21.80 11.29 -14.69
C THR A 359 -22.85 12.39 -14.77
N THR A 360 -24.11 12.08 -14.46
CA THR A 360 -25.27 12.97 -14.64
C THR A 360 -26.09 13.02 -13.36
N LEU A 361 -26.43 14.23 -12.90
CA LEU A 361 -27.26 14.47 -11.73
C LEU A 361 -28.61 15.07 -12.13
N HIS A 362 -29.70 14.50 -11.61
CA HIS A 362 -31.04 15.10 -11.64
C HIS A 362 -31.50 15.42 -10.21
N ARG A 363 -32.32 16.46 -10.06
CA ARG A 363 -33.00 16.88 -8.84
C ARG A 363 -34.50 16.96 -9.15
N ASP A 364 -35.31 16.20 -8.43
CA ASP A 364 -36.77 16.11 -8.61
C ASP A 364 -37.17 15.82 -10.08
N GLY A 365 -36.39 14.97 -10.75
CA GLY A 365 -36.52 14.63 -12.18
C GLY A 365 -35.85 15.62 -13.16
N VAL A 366 -35.59 16.86 -12.75
CA VAL A 366 -34.97 17.91 -13.59
C VAL A 366 -33.45 17.73 -13.65
N LEU A 367 -32.86 17.87 -14.84
CA LEU A 367 -31.42 17.77 -15.06
C LEU A 367 -30.68 18.94 -14.37
N VAL A 368 -29.77 18.63 -13.42
CA VAL A 368 -28.83 19.59 -12.82
C VAL A 368 -27.58 19.73 -13.69
N GLY A 369 -27.16 18.65 -14.35
CA GLY A 369 -26.11 18.68 -15.36
C GLY A 369 -25.42 17.35 -15.58
N THR A 370 -24.46 17.35 -16.50
CA THR A 370 -23.59 16.21 -16.81
C THR A 370 -22.11 16.61 -16.70
N ARG A 371 -21.27 15.64 -16.34
CA ARG A 371 -19.80 15.68 -16.40
C ARG A 371 -19.33 14.53 -17.29
N ARG A 372 -18.17 14.68 -17.93
CA ARG A 372 -17.58 13.67 -18.84
C ARG A 372 -16.08 13.54 -18.59
N GLY A 373 -15.49 12.43 -19.01
CA GLY A 373 -14.03 12.24 -19.02
C GLY A 373 -13.41 11.74 -17.71
N ALA A 374 -14.21 11.41 -16.69
CA ALA A 374 -13.71 10.78 -15.47
C ALA A 374 -14.71 9.71 -14.96
N PRO A 375 -14.34 8.41 -14.91
CA PRO A 375 -15.20 7.35 -14.38
C PRO A 375 -15.56 7.59 -12.92
N GLY A 376 -16.85 7.82 -12.64
CA GLY A 376 -17.36 7.93 -11.27
C GLY A 376 -16.89 9.15 -10.46
N ARG A 377 -16.15 10.08 -11.08
CA ARG A 377 -15.74 11.35 -10.48
C ARG A 377 -16.56 12.50 -11.04
N ALA A 378 -17.17 13.29 -10.16
CA ALA A 378 -17.96 14.46 -10.56
C ALA A 378 -18.16 15.45 -9.40
N ALA A 379 -18.37 16.72 -9.75
CA ALA A 379 -18.85 17.75 -8.83
C ALA A 379 -19.99 18.56 -9.47
N PHE A 380 -21.02 18.83 -8.68
CA PHE A 380 -22.21 19.58 -9.05
C PHE A 380 -22.53 20.63 -7.98
N THR A 381 -23.14 21.73 -8.39
CA THR A 381 -23.79 22.68 -7.47
C THR A 381 -25.29 22.55 -7.65
N THR A 382 -26.04 22.59 -6.56
CA THR A 382 -27.50 22.40 -6.56
C THR A 382 -28.14 23.23 -5.44
N THR A 383 -29.47 23.41 -5.48
CA THR A 383 -30.16 24.30 -4.55
C THR A 383 -30.19 23.75 -3.11
N PRO A 384 -30.40 24.60 -2.09
CA PRO A 384 -30.28 24.17 -0.69
C PRO A 384 -31.43 23.30 -0.18
N GLY A 385 -32.64 23.50 -0.71
CA GLY A 385 -33.85 22.82 -0.25
C GLY A 385 -33.81 21.31 -0.51
N ALA A 386 -34.37 20.54 0.43
CA ALA A 386 -34.50 19.08 0.34
C ALA A 386 -35.14 18.64 -0.99
N ALA A 387 -34.62 17.56 -1.56
CA ALA A 387 -35.07 17.01 -2.84
C ALA A 387 -34.71 15.55 -3.01
N SER A 388 -35.38 14.90 -3.96
CA SER A 388 -34.99 13.60 -4.50
C SER A 388 -33.92 13.81 -5.57
N TYR A 389 -32.79 13.14 -5.41
CA TYR A 389 -31.69 13.18 -6.38
C TYR A 389 -31.54 11.84 -7.08
N ARG A 390 -31.44 11.86 -8.41
CA ARG A 390 -31.05 10.71 -9.22
C ARG A 390 -29.68 10.96 -9.84
N LEU A 391 -28.66 10.30 -9.30
CA LEU A 391 -27.28 10.37 -9.76
C LEU A 391 -26.98 9.12 -10.60
N THR A 392 -26.50 9.28 -11.82
CA THR A 392 -26.14 8.16 -12.70
C THR A 392 -24.73 8.34 -13.22
N ALA A 393 -23.88 7.33 -13.04
CA ALA A 393 -22.50 7.31 -13.50
C ALA A 393 -22.26 6.06 -14.36
N THR A 394 -21.63 6.25 -15.52
CA THR A 394 -21.41 5.22 -16.55
C THR A 394 -19.98 5.31 -17.06
N ALA A 395 -19.34 4.16 -17.28
CA ALA A 395 -18.04 4.04 -17.93
C ALA A 395 -17.99 2.82 -18.88
N THR A 396 -17.32 2.95 -20.01
CA THR A 396 -17.02 1.81 -20.91
C THR A 396 -15.51 1.53 -20.84
N ARG A 397 -15.12 0.32 -20.42
CA ARG A 397 -13.71 -0.11 -20.25
C ARG A 397 -12.97 -0.18 -21.60
N GLY A 398 -11.64 -0.05 -21.54
CA GLY A 398 -10.73 -0.24 -22.67
C GLY A 398 -10.29 1.06 -23.33
N ASP A 399 -9.35 0.97 -24.28
CA ASP A 399 -8.84 2.09 -25.08
C ASP A 399 -9.71 2.43 -26.30
N GLY A 400 -10.51 1.45 -26.76
CA GLY A 400 -11.40 1.56 -27.92
C GLY A 400 -11.00 0.67 -29.11
N THR A 401 -9.91 -0.08 -29.04
CA THR A 401 -9.50 -1.06 -30.05
C THR A 401 -10.42 -2.29 -30.12
N ALA A 402 -11.09 -2.62 -29.02
CA ALA A 402 -12.14 -3.63 -28.94
C ALA A 402 -13.33 -3.14 -28.08
N PRO A 403 -14.53 -3.74 -28.22
CA PRO A 403 -15.66 -3.49 -27.31
C PRO A 403 -15.38 -4.12 -25.93
N GLY A 404 -14.88 -3.30 -25.00
CA GLY A 404 -14.80 -3.64 -23.58
C GLY A 404 -16.13 -3.44 -22.84
N GLY A 405 -16.29 -4.13 -21.72
CA GLY A 405 -17.53 -4.09 -20.91
C GLY A 405 -17.92 -2.70 -20.41
N ARG A 406 -19.22 -2.51 -20.14
CA ARG A 406 -19.80 -1.24 -19.69
C ARG A 406 -20.39 -1.35 -18.29
N VAL A 407 -19.94 -0.47 -17.41
CA VAL A 407 -20.50 -0.27 -16.08
C VAL A 407 -21.46 0.91 -16.11
N THR A 408 -22.64 0.75 -15.51
CA THR A 408 -23.56 1.84 -15.18
C THR A 408 -24.09 1.64 -13.76
N ALA A 409 -24.04 2.68 -12.94
CA ALA A 409 -24.65 2.71 -11.62
C ALA A 409 -25.55 3.95 -11.52
N ALA A 410 -26.79 3.75 -11.08
CA ALA A 410 -27.78 4.79 -10.88
C ALA A 410 -28.33 4.72 -9.46
N TRP A 411 -28.11 5.78 -8.68
CA TRP A 411 -28.58 5.93 -7.31
C TRP A 411 -29.78 6.88 -7.25
N THR A 412 -30.73 6.59 -6.38
CA THR A 412 -31.79 7.54 -5.98
C THR A 412 -31.76 7.70 -4.46
N PHE A 413 -31.73 8.94 -3.98
CA PHE A 413 -31.67 9.27 -2.56
C PHE A 413 -32.24 10.67 -2.27
N THR A 414 -32.65 10.92 -1.04
CA THR A 414 -33.04 12.26 -0.57
C THR A 414 -31.83 13.00 0.01
N SER A 415 -31.69 14.29 -0.32
CA SER A 415 -30.64 15.16 0.25
C SER A 415 -31.13 16.60 0.38
N ALA A 416 -30.59 17.35 1.35
CA ALA A 416 -30.70 18.80 1.48
C ALA A 416 -29.28 19.39 1.58
N ALA A 417 -29.13 20.72 1.61
CA ALA A 417 -27.86 21.33 1.99
C ALA A 417 -27.49 21.00 3.45
N THR A 418 -26.19 20.92 3.70
CA THR A 418 -25.61 20.61 5.01
C THR A 418 -24.62 21.68 5.42
N THR A 419 -24.49 21.95 6.72
CA THR A 419 -23.52 22.93 7.26
C THR A 419 -22.11 22.35 7.45
N ARG A 420 -21.95 21.05 7.15
CA ARG A 420 -20.69 20.30 7.19
C ARG A 420 -20.70 19.22 6.09
N PRO A 421 -19.53 18.77 5.61
CA PRO A 421 -19.40 17.61 4.74
C PRO A 421 -20.14 16.39 5.31
N THR A 422 -21.09 15.86 4.55
CA THR A 422 -21.98 14.76 4.95
C THR A 422 -22.00 13.70 3.86
N ALA A 423 -21.85 12.43 4.23
CA ALA A 423 -21.85 11.32 3.28
C ALA A 423 -23.22 11.16 2.59
N LEU A 424 -23.22 10.99 1.26
CA LEU A 424 -24.39 10.57 0.51
C LEU A 424 -24.68 9.08 0.77
N PRO A 425 -25.95 8.64 0.82
CA PRO A 425 -26.31 7.25 1.14
C PRO A 425 -26.16 6.32 -0.09
N LEU A 426 -24.99 6.34 -0.71
CA LEU A 426 -24.65 5.51 -1.87
C LEU A 426 -24.36 4.07 -1.43
N SER A 427 -24.73 3.11 -2.28
CA SER A 427 -24.47 1.68 -2.09
C SER A 427 -24.05 1.04 -3.40
N THR A 428 -23.32 -0.07 -3.37
CA THR A 428 -22.92 -0.84 -4.57
C THR A 428 -23.15 -2.33 -4.35
N VAL A 429 -23.19 -3.10 -5.44
CA VAL A 429 -23.26 -4.57 -5.40
C VAL A 429 -22.07 -5.15 -6.15
N ARG A 430 -21.20 -5.83 -5.42
CA ARG A 430 -20.03 -6.54 -5.96
C ARG A 430 -20.45 -7.93 -6.45
N PHE A 431 -19.91 -8.35 -7.60
CA PHE A 431 -20.05 -9.69 -8.14
C PHE A 431 -18.67 -10.30 -8.34
N ALA A 432 -18.35 -11.41 -7.67
CA ALA A 432 -17.02 -12.01 -7.69
C ALA A 432 -17.05 -13.49 -8.15
N PRO A 433 -17.43 -13.78 -9.40
CA PRO A 433 -17.40 -15.14 -9.93
C PRO A 433 -15.97 -15.69 -9.94
N ALA A 434 -15.81 -17.01 -9.76
CA ALA A 434 -14.53 -17.66 -9.98
C ALA A 434 -14.24 -17.69 -11.50
N LEU A 435 -13.24 -16.93 -11.94
CA LEU A 435 -12.79 -16.83 -13.33
C LEU A 435 -11.34 -17.30 -13.46
N GLY A 436 -10.97 -17.72 -14.67
CA GLY A 436 -9.57 -17.86 -15.06
C GLY A 436 -8.84 -16.52 -15.10
N LEU A 437 -7.51 -16.56 -15.18
CA LEU A 437 -6.67 -15.37 -15.37
C LEU A 437 -6.83 -14.72 -16.75
N ASP A 438 -7.59 -15.33 -17.66
CA ASP A 438 -8.03 -14.75 -18.93
C ASP A 438 -9.40 -14.06 -18.85
N GLY A 439 -9.98 -13.91 -17.65
CA GLY A 439 -11.29 -13.29 -17.43
C GLY A 439 -12.47 -14.14 -17.92
N THR A 440 -12.27 -15.44 -18.08
CA THR A 440 -13.30 -16.37 -18.57
C THR A 440 -13.80 -17.35 -17.50
N ALA A 441 -15.02 -17.86 -17.70
CA ALA A 441 -15.56 -19.01 -16.98
C ALA A 441 -15.82 -20.19 -17.95
N PRO A 442 -15.88 -21.44 -17.48
CA PRO A 442 -16.27 -22.57 -18.31
C PRO A 442 -17.65 -22.39 -18.94
N ALA A 443 -17.75 -22.62 -20.24
CA ALA A 443 -18.99 -22.54 -21.00
C ALA A 443 -19.98 -23.63 -20.56
N GLY A 444 -21.27 -23.29 -20.55
CA GLY A 444 -22.33 -24.24 -20.22
C GLY A 444 -22.41 -24.68 -18.75
N ASP A 445 -21.41 -24.42 -17.90
CA ASP A 445 -21.40 -24.87 -16.50
C ASP A 445 -22.30 -24.05 -15.57
N ARG A 446 -22.66 -24.62 -14.41
CA ARG A 446 -23.38 -23.90 -13.35
C ARG A 446 -22.40 -23.07 -12.52
N VAL A 447 -22.55 -21.75 -12.56
CA VAL A 447 -21.74 -20.81 -11.78
C VAL A 447 -22.49 -20.37 -10.51
N HIS A 448 -21.73 -20.20 -9.43
CA HIS A 448 -22.18 -19.57 -8.18
C HIS A 448 -21.39 -18.29 -7.98
N VAL A 449 -22.07 -17.14 -8.05
CA VAL A 449 -21.46 -15.80 -8.02
C VAL A 449 -21.73 -15.16 -6.66
N PRO A 450 -20.72 -14.97 -5.79
CA PRO A 450 -20.81 -14.11 -4.61
C PRO A 450 -21.36 -12.72 -4.93
N VAL A 451 -22.28 -12.24 -4.09
CA VAL A 451 -23.00 -10.96 -4.22
C VAL A 451 -22.85 -10.19 -2.91
N THR A 452 -21.95 -9.20 -2.87
CA THR A 452 -21.66 -8.42 -1.65
C THR A 452 -22.19 -7.00 -1.78
N VAL A 453 -23.05 -6.58 -0.86
CA VAL A 453 -23.51 -5.19 -0.76
C VAL A 453 -22.48 -4.35 -0.01
N GLN A 454 -22.12 -3.18 -0.53
CA GLN A 454 -21.25 -2.20 0.13
C GLN A 454 -21.98 -0.84 0.27
N GLY A 455 -21.46 0.03 1.13
CA GLY A 455 -22.00 1.38 1.34
C GLY A 455 -23.20 1.41 2.29
N ALA A 456 -24.08 2.39 2.12
CA ALA A 456 -25.15 2.72 3.08
C ALA A 456 -26.03 1.52 3.44
N ALA A 457 -26.47 0.73 2.45
CA ALA A 457 -27.33 -0.44 2.62
C ALA A 457 -26.68 -1.58 3.43
N ALA A 458 -25.35 -1.65 3.50
CA ALA A 458 -24.64 -2.62 4.34
C ALA A 458 -24.72 -2.26 5.84
N GLY A 459 -24.86 -0.96 6.17
CA GLY A 459 -25.02 -0.47 7.54
C GLY A 459 -26.47 -0.17 7.95
N SER A 460 -27.34 0.23 7.03
CA SER A 460 -28.78 0.47 7.27
C SER A 460 -29.65 -0.79 7.11
N GLY A 461 -29.14 -1.82 6.43
CA GLY A 461 -29.87 -3.02 6.08
C GLY A 461 -30.51 -2.95 4.68
N VAL A 462 -30.63 -4.11 4.05
CA VAL A 462 -31.22 -4.29 2.72
C VAL A 462 -32.71 -4.60 2.86
N ARG A 463 -33.57 -3.80 2.21
CA ARG A 463 -35.01 -4.07 2.13
C ARG A 463 -35.37 -5.00 0.96
N SER A 464 -34.67 -4.85 -0.16
CA SER A 464 -34.79 -5.76 -1.31
C SER A 464 -33.51 -5.75 -2.14
N LEU A 465 -33.17 -6.92 -2.69
CA LEU A 465 -32.11 -7.11 -3.68
C LEU A 465 -32.61 -8.09 -4.75
N THR A 466 -32.66 -7.64 -6.00
CA THR A 466 -32.90 -8.47 -7.18
C THR A 466 -31.64 -8.54 -8.01
N VAL A 467 -31.17 -9.73 -8.34
CA VAL A 467 -30.11 -9.94 -9.33
C VAL A 467 -30.73 -10.48 -10.62
N SER A 468 -30.26 -9.97 -11.75
CA SER A 468 -30.64 -10.45 -13.09
C SER A 468 -29.40 -10.69 -13.94
N VAL A 469 -29.51 -11.63 -14.86
CA VAL A 469 -28.45 -12.07 -15.78
C VAL A 469 -28.94 -11.93 -17.22
N SER A 470 -28.02 -11.59 -18.12
CA SER A 470 -28.20 -11.54 -19.56
C SER A 470 -27.04 -12.25 -20.26
N THR A 471 -27.34 -12.89 -21.39
CA THR A 471 -26.35 -13.57 -22.26
C THR A 471 -26.42 -13.06 -23.71
N ASP A 472 -26.95 -11.85 -23.88
CA ASP A 472 -27.25 -11.21 -25.18
C ASP A 472 -26.79 -9.74 -25.26
N GLY A 473 -25.82 -9.33 -24.43
CA GLY A 473 -25.32 -7.95 -24.35
C GLY A 473 -26.21 -7.01 -23.52
N GLY A 474 -27.18 -7.53 -22.78
CA GLY A 474 -28.09 -6.77 -21.93
C GLY A 474 -29.40 -6.36 -22.60
N ALA A 475 -29.80 -7.04 -23.68
CA ALA A 475 -31.08 -6.78 -24.36
C ALA A 475 -32.26 -7.42 -23.61
N THR A 476 -32.14 -8.68 -23.19
CA THR A 476 -33.10 -9.37 -22.32
C THR A 476 -32.45 -9.73 -20.98
N TRP A 477 -33.26 -9.83 -19.93
CA TRP A 477 -32.77 -10.00 -18.55
C TRP A 477 -33.63 -10.99 -17.75
N THR A 478 -33.01 -12.07 -17.31
CA THR A 478 -33.64 -13.11 -16.49
C THR A 478 -33.26 -12.93 -15.03
N ARG A 479 -34.24 -12.84 -14.12
CA ARG A 479 -33.98 -12.83 -12.67
C ARG A 479 -33.40 -14.17 -12.23
N VAL A 480 -32.41 -14.14 -11.35
CA VAL A 480 -31.75 -15.34 -10.80
C VAL A 480 -31.90 -15.40 -9.28
N PRO A 481 -32.03 -16.59 -8.68
CA PRO A 481 -32.12 -16.72 -7.23
C PRO A 481 -30.81 -16.28 -6.58
N VAL A 482 -30.93 -15.54 -5.47
CA VAL A 482 -29.82 -15.23 -4.57
C VAL A 482 -30.09 -15.93 -3.24
N ALA A 483 -29.20 -16.84 -2.85
CA ALA A 483 -29.23 -17.56 -1.57
C ALA A 483 -27.85 -17.50 -0.94
N ASP A 484 -27.76 -17.33 0.37
CA ASP A 484 -26.50 -17.32 1.15
C ASP A 484 -25.42 -16.39 0.56
N GLY A 485 -25.85 -15.20 0.11
CA GLY A 485 -25.00 -14.20 -0.53
C GLY A 485 -24.48 -14.59 -1.91
N ARG A 486 -25.11 -15.54 -2.62
CA ARG A 486 -24.67 -16.05 -3.93
C ARG A 486 -25.81 -16.11 -4.93
N ALA A 487 -25.63 -15.53 -6.11
CA ALA A 487 -26.47 -15.74 -7.27
C ALA A 487 -26.06 -17.04 -7.99
N ALA A 488 -27.02 -17.84 -8.47
CA ALA A 488 -26.73 -19.10 -9.17
C ALA A 488 -27.44 -19.21 -10.52
N PHE A 489 -26.69 -19.52 -11.58
CA PHE A 489 -27.20 -19.67 -12.95
C PHE A 489 -26.27 -20.56 -13.80
N ARG A 490 -26.66 -20.85 -15.05
CA ARG A 490 -25.82 -21.57 -16.01
C ARG A 490 -25.14 -20.58 -16.96
N ASN A 491 -23.83 -20.73 -17.15
CA ASN A 491 -23.05 -19.99 -18.15
C ASN A 491 -23.56 -20.31 -19.57
N PRO A 492 -23.55 -19.33 -20.49
CA PRO A 492 -23.84 -19.57 -21.90
C PRO A 492 -22.76 -20.44 -22.59
N ALA A 493 -23.01 -20.82 -23.83
CA ALA A 493 -22.06 -21.53 -24.69
C ALA A 493 -20.79 -20.69 -24.98
N ALA A 494 -19.71 -21.36 -25.38
CA ALA A 494 -18.40 -20.75 -25.59
C ALA A 494 -18.43 -19.53 -26.55
N GLY A 495 -17.57 -18.54 -26.29
CA GLY A 495 -17.50 -17.29 -27.05
C GLY A 495 -18.61 -16.29 -26.74
N ARG A 496 -19.56 -16.60 -25.85
CA ARG A 496 -20.59 -15.66 -25.37
C ARG A 496 -20.11 -14.88 -24.15
N SER A 497 -20.71 -13.71 -23.94
CA SER A 497 -20.57 -12.92 -22.72
C SER A 497 -21.70 -13.16 -21.73
N VAL A 498 -21.42 -12.85 -20.46
CA VAL A 498 -22.43 -12.72 -19.41
C VAL A 498 -22.49 -11.26 -18.98
N SER A 499 -23.69 -10.73 -18.83
CA SER A 499 -23.97 -9.40 -18.29
C SER A 499 -24.77 -9.54 -16.99
N LEU A 500 -24.47 -8.70 -15.99
CA LEU A 500 -25.03 -8.78 -14.63
C LEU A 500 -25.75 -7.48 -14.26
N ARG A 501 -26.91 -7.58 -13.61
CA ARG A 501 -27.65 -6.43 -13.09
C ARG A 501 -28.07 -6.65 -11.64
N ALA A 502 -27.95 -5.61 -10.82
CA ALA A 502 -28.49 -5.55 -9.47
C ALA A 502 -29.51 -4.40 -9.36
N GLU A 503 -30.63 -4.68 -8.73
CA GLU A 503 -31.62 -3.69 -8.26
C GLU A 503 -31.73 -3.84 -6.75
N LEU A 504 -31.30 -2.81 -6.01
CA LEU A 504 -31.17 -2.81 -4.55
C LEU A 504 -31.98 -1.65 -3.97
N THR A 505 -32.68 -1.88 -2.86
CA THR A 505 -33.26 -0.82 -2.02
C THR A 505 -32.91 -1.05 -0.55
N ASP A 506 -32.47 0.00 0.14
CA ASP A 506 -32.17 -0.06 1.58
C ASP A 506 -33.42 0.15 2.45
N THR A 507 -33.29 -0.07 3.76
CA THR A 507 -34.39 0.16 4.73
C THR A 507 -34.90 1.60 4.74
N LYS A 508 -34.04 2.57 4.42
CA LYS A 508 -34.33 4.02 4.38
C LYS A 508 -34.97 4.47 3.05
N GLY A 509 -35.09 3.58 2.06
CA GLY A 509 -35.70 3.85 0.76
C GLY A 509 -34.74 4.38 -0.31
N ASN A 510 -33.43 4.43 -0.05
CA ASN A 510 -32.42 4.74 -1.07
C ASN A 510 -32.29 3.54 -2.03
N THR A 511 -32.19 3.81 -3.33
CA THR A 511 -32.15 2.78 -4.37
C THR A 511 -30.83 2.78 -5.14
N LEU A 512 -30.39 1.61 -5.60
CA LEU A 512 -29.39 1.43 -6.64
C LEU A 512 -29.95 0.57 -7.77
N THR A 513 -29.73 0.99 -9.02
CA THR A 513 -29.72 0.11 -10.18
C THR A 513 -28.31 0.07 -10.76
N GLN A 514 -27.71 -1.11 -10.83
CA GLN A 514 -26.35 -1.31 -11.32
C GLN A 514 -26.35 -2.33 -12.45
N THR A 515 -25.82 -1.97 -13.62
CA THR A 515 -25.72 -2.83 -14.80
C THR A 515 -24.27 -2.94 -15.25
N LEU A 516 -23.79 -4.18 -15.39
CA LEU A 516 -22.46 -4.55 -15.87
C LEU A 516 -22.65 -5.35 -17.17
N THR A 517 -22.59 -4.65 -18.31
CA THR A 517 -22.68 -5.27 -19.65
C THR A 517 -21.33 -5.85 -20.03
N ASP A 518 -21.34 -7.08 -20.56
CA ASP A 518 -20.16 -7.88 -20.89
C ASP A 518 -19.18 -8.01 -19.71
N ALA A 519 -19.74 -8.37 -18.55
CA ALA A 519 -19.06 -8.49 -17.27
C ALA A 519 -17.92 -9.53 -17.27
N TYR A 520 -18.13 -10.67 -17.93
CA TYR A 520 -17.12 -11.69 -18.21
C TYR A 520 -17.49 -12.51 -19.46
N ARG A 521 -16.59 -13.38 -19.95
CA ARG A 521 -16.80 -14.25 -21.11
C ARG A 521 -16.78 -15.73 -20.76
N THR A 522 -17.29 -16.57 -21.66
CA THR A 522 -17.31 -18.03 -21.53
C THR A 522 -16.44 -18.70 -22.60
N ARG A 523 -15.80 -19.82 -22.27
CA ARG A 523 -15.03 -20.67 -23.19
C ARG A 523 -15.25 -22.15 -22.93
#